data_AF-A0A7M5X902-F1
#
_entry.id   AF-A0A7M5X902-F1
#
_cell.length_a   1.000
_cell.length_b   1.000
_cell.length_c   1.000
_cell.angle_alpha   90.00
_cell.angle_beta   90.00
_cell.angle_gamma   90.00
#
_symmetry.space_group_name_H-M   'P 1'
#
loop_
_entity.id
_entity.type
_entity.pdbx_description
1 polymer ?
#
loop_
_entity_poly.entity_id
_entity_poly.type
_entity_poly.pdbx_seq_one_letter_code
_entity_poly.pdbx_strand_id
1 'polypeptide(L)'
;MTSWTLSALLVSVLVVASYADVYMQNMRGSNNRLNGKGRDRQNANRLFDSQNNARGGYNAGGLIYYEGSKVVLEWTNQHQCGGDNNNCELVVQYMCSDKLRNGITEKTIPQKLTDCEKDDCDTDLEYGMHEDHAYYEHCYTRKRNHGLYTADQDMNNRATARHTRQDNGGTRYGYECPEERDYYPYFGPTPWKDIVVMTGNTARCPYYKAESQNVKARSHCVSNVHDLPKEVRSDTNNLNNHFKKYPVPQTEEECQDYASTLKKDGQTYEITGEWKTEAAYGIPAPDCIQSPYSRDNHLGNGKGGQPNRYEWTIPNEIHDQCTLRIRYNISTGEFPWETDFKSNGRNRGNQPCKACAVNLGDQLGIDEWDAQDRGYILTGNPDILPLTDEKGDVEEKFELKLAVNTDQYGRTFEDRSHMFAIRERPAGVPANAVIHNLEVKGKRGNIVQTFPATEYDFHHFSTCQEVKQGDYIHVHWTGSDDNPNNNAGQGEAGTDRSNIVLLEDKVYSYPSTNFGRSYPKNISKASFLGFSYEDAQLLAMAGPHTGGDIEELDENGPSFDLGIRKMDKPGIYRFLCTRNNNFTNRGQKGCIKVVASAAGDAPEKFPEESNDVNDALKTVEAEMMKDLNMS
;
A
#
# COMPACT_ATOMS: atom_id res chain seq x y z
N MET A 1 37.07 -55.44 9.25
CA MET A 1 35.62 -55.47 9.50
C MET A 1 35.34 -54.57 10.69
N THR A 2 34.95 -53.31 10.44
CA THR A 2 34.37 -52.39 11.44
C THR A 2 33.71 -51.23 10.68
N SER A 3 32.52 -50.86 11.15
CA SER A 3 31.55 -49.88 10.65
C SER A 3 32.00 -48.40 10.83
N TRP A 4 31.08 -47.45 10.59
CA TRP A 4 31.08 -45.99 10.80
C TRP A 4 31.47 -45.13 9.58
N THR A 5 30.70 -44.17 9.05
CA THR A 5 29.26 -43.79 9.10
C THR A 5 29.09 -42.65 8.09
N LEU A 6 27.90 -42.54 7.49
CA LEU A 6 27.40 -41.36 6.77
C LEU A 6 27.74 -40.06 7.51
N SER A 7 28.21 -39.03 6.80
CA SER A 7 27.86 -37.62 7.01
C SER A 7 28.34 -36.80 5.82
N ALA A 8 27.72 -37.00 4.65
CA ALA A 8 27.67 -35.95 3.65
C ALA A 8 26.61 -34.97 4.16
N LEU A 9 27.05 -33.98 4.95
CA LEU A 9 26.17 -32.91 5.40
C LEU A 9 25.77 -32.09 4.17
N LEU A 10 24.51 -32.23 3.76
CA LEU A 10 23.79 -31.18 3.06
C LEU A 10 23.88 -29.93 3.96
N VAL A 11 24.82 -29.02 3.67
CA VAL A 11 24.64 -27.62 4.03
C VAL A 11 23.73 -27.05 2.95
N SER A 12 22.45 -27.37 3.05
CA SER A 12 21.42 -26.57 2.43
C SER A 12 21.54 -25.19 3.08
N VAL A 13 22.10 -24.23 2.35
CA VAL A 13 21.95 -22.81 2.67
C VAL A 13 20.45 -22.56 2.68
N LEU A 14 19.87 -22.57 3.87
CA LEU A 14 18.53 -22.02 4.11
C LEU A 14 18.67 -20.52 3.87
N VAL A 15 18.56 -20.10 2.61
CA VAL A 15 18.20 -18.72 2.29
C VAL A 15 16.78 -18.55 2.80
N VAL A 16 16.65 -18.19 4.09
CA VAL A 16 15.37 -17.76 4.63
C VAL A 16 15.14 -16.39 4.04
N ALA A 17 14.39 -16.33 2.95
CA ALA A 17 13.79 -15.08 2.51
C ALA A 17 12.84 -14.65 3.63
N SER A 18 13.18 -13.59 4.36
CA SER A 18 12.24 -12.94 5.26
C SER A 18 11.25 -12.18 4.41
N TYR A 19 10.06 -12.75 4.24
CA TYR A 19 8.90 -12.00 3.82
C TYR A 19 8.50 -11.10 4.98
N ALA A 20 8.42 -9.79 4.72
CA ALA A 20 7.70 -8.89 5.61
C ALA A 20 6.41 -8.52 4.90
N ASP A 21 5.33 -8.58 5.65
CA ASP A 21 4.05 -8.42 5.02
C ASP A 21 3.47 -7.04 5.29
N VAL A 22 3.06 -6.31 4.24
CA VAL A 22 2.10 -5.21 4.32
C VAL A 22 0.82 -5.63 3.60
N TYR A 23 -0.33 -5.43 4.23
CA TYR A 23 -1.63 -5.77 3.66
C TYR A 23 -2.61 -4.62 3.85
N MET A 24 -3.13 -4.12 2.74
CA MET A 24 -4.21 -3.15 2.77
C MET A 24 -5.53 -3.86 3.12
N GLN A 25 -6.14 -3.47 4.23
CA GLN A 25 -7.45 -3.96 4.68
C GLN A 25 -8.58 -3.07 4.16
N ASN A 26 -8.35 -1.76 4.05
CA ASN A 26 -9.20 -0.79 3.36
C ASN A 26 -8.37 0.37 2.75
N MET A 27 -8.57 0.86 1.53
CA MET A 27 -9.24 0.18 0.43
C MET A 27 -8.68 -1.23 0.26
N ARG A 28 -9.50 -2.18 -0.18
CA ARG A 28 -9.15 -3.61 -0.18
C ARG A 28 -7.90 -3.87 -1.05
N GLY A 29 -6.84 -4.39 -0.43
CA GLY A 29 -5.61 -4.82 -1.12
C GLY A 29 -5.86 -6.00 -2.05
N SER A 30 -5.29 -5.96 -3.24
CA SER A 30 -5.38 -7.04 -4.22
C SER A 30 -4.36 -8.14 -3.94
N ASN A 31 -3.16 -7.79 -3.48
CA ASN A 31 -2.03 -8.71 -3.38
C ASN A 31 -1.86 -9.62 -4.62
N ASN A 32 -1.90 -9.04 -5.82
CA ASN A 32 -1.93 -9.75 -7.11
C ASN A 32 -3.12 -10.70 -7.35
N ARG A 33 -4.11 -10.79 -6.46
CA ARG A 33 -5.31 -11.61 -6.69
C ARG A 33 -6.21 -10.97 -7.74
N LEU A 34 -7.00 -11.81 -8.42
CA LEU A 34 -8.19 -11.37 -9.17
C LEU A 34 -9.43 -12.01 -8.55
N ASN A 35 -9.84 -13.20 -8.99
CA ASN A 35 -11.07 -13.90 -8.55
C ASN A 35 -10.78 -15.39 -8.33
N GLY A 36 -9.80 -15.68 -7.45
CA GLY A 36 -9.34 -17.05 -7.22
C GLY A 36 -10.02 -17.73 -6.04
N LYS A 37 -10.55 -18.95 -6.24
CA LYS A 37 -11.08 -19.83 -5.18
C LYS A 37 -10.01 -20.42 -4.25
N GLY A 38 -8.74 -20.16 -4.55
CA GLY A 38 -7.60 -20.52 -3.72
C GLY A 38 -7.41 -19.56 -2.54
N ARG A 39 -6.85 -20.06 -1.44
CA ARG A 39 -6.43 -19.22 -0.30
C ARG A 39 -5.29 -18.29 -0.66
N ASP A 40 -4.35 -18.78 -1.45
CA ASP A 40 -3.16 -18.05 -1.87
C ASP A 40 -3.43 -17.40 -3.23
N ARG A 41 -2.72 -16.32 -3.57
CA ARG A 41 -2.70 -15.81 -4.94
C ARG A 41 -2.17 -16.88 -5.91
N GLN A 42 -2.72 -16.97 -7.12
CA GLN A 42 -2.26 -17.97 -8.09
C GLN A 42 -0.96 -17.58 -8.80
N ASN A 43 -0.70 -16.29 -8.97
CA ASN A 43 0.47 -15.78 -9.67
C ASN A 43 1.04 -14.56 -8.94
N ALA A 44 2.27 -14.68 -8.43
CA ALA A 44 2.97 -13.57 -7.78
C ALA A 44 3.42 -12.48 -8.76
N ASN A 45 3.55 -12.81 -10.05
CA ASN A 45 4.13 -11.94 -11.06
C ASN A 45 3.07 -11.18 -11.87
N ARG A 46 1.81 -11.17 -11.42
CA ARG A 46 0.69 -10.69 -12.23
C ARG A 46 0.73 -9.18 -12.48
N LEU A 47 0.79 -8.39 -11.42
CA LEU A 47 0.72 -6.92 -11.46
C LEU A 47 1.98 -6.26 -10.88
N PHE A 48 2.45 -6.73 -9.72
CA PHE A 48 3.51 -6.06 -8.97
C PHE A 48 4.19 -7.00 -7.97
N ASP A 49 5.38 -6.66 -7.50
CA ASP A 49 6.14 -7.47 -6.56
C ASP A 49 5.82 -7.10 -5.11
N SER A 50 4.77 -7.74 -4.59
CA SER A 50 4.31 -7.54 -3.21
C SER A 50 5.32 -7.90 -2.12
N GLN A 51 6.31 -8.77 -2.42
CA GLN A 51 7.26 -9.33 -1.45
C GLN A 51 6.63 -9.93 -0.17
N ASN A 52 5.39 -10.43 -0.26
CA ASN A 52 4.66 -11.01 0.88
C ASN A 52 4.33 -12.51 0.70
N ASN A 53 3.82 -13.15 1.76
CA ASN A 53 3.61 -14.61 1.87
C ASN A 53 2.50 -15.25 0.99
N ALA A 54 2.02 -14.58 -0.06
CA ALA A 54 0.96 -15.04 -0.99
C ALA A 54 -0.47 -15.18 -0.42
N ARG A 55 -0.68 -15.17 0.90
CA ARG A 55 -1.99 -15.43 1.52
C ARG A 55 -2.87 -14.19 1.70
N GLY A 56 -2.30 -13.00 1.56
CA GLY A 56 -3.02 -11.72 1.69
C GLY A 56 -3.94 -11.39 0.52
N GLY A 57 -4.62 -10.26 0.63
CA GLY A 57 -5.47 -9.70 -0.42
C GLY A 57 -6.90 -10.23 -0.46
N TYR A 58 -7.70 -9.52 -1.24
CA TYR A 58 -9.12 -9.75 -1.47
C TYR A 58 -9.39 -10.04 -2.94
N ASN A 59 -10.50 -10.73 -3.22
CA ASN A 59 -10.95 -10.89 -4.60
C ASN A 59 -11.46 -9.54 -5.16
N ALA A 60 -11.42 -9.43 -6.49
CA ALA A 60 -11.62 -8.20 -7.21
C ALA A 60 -13.06 -7.70 -7.09
N GLY A 61 -13.18 -6.39 -6.98
CA GLY A 61 -14.44 -5.67 -6.92
C GLY A 61 -14.19 -4.22 -7.29
N GLY A 62 -15.22 -3.55 -7.80
CA GLY A 62 -15.17 -2.12 -8.11
C GLY A 62 -15.77 -1.32 -6.97
N LEU A 63 -15.06 -0.29 -6.52
CA LEU A 63 -15.57 0.72 -5.61
C LEU A 63 -15.67 2.06 -6.33
N ILE A 64 -16.66 2.86 -5.95
CA ILE A 64 -16.87 4.21 -6.45
C ILE A 64 -16.69 5.14 -5.28
N TYR A 65 -15.90 6.19 -5.44
CA TYR A 65 -15.78 7.26 -4.48
C TYR A 65 -16.12 8.60 -5.13
N TYR A 66 -16.68 9.50 -4.33
CA TYR A 66 -16.97 10.86 -4.77
C TYR A 66 -15.82 11.80 -4.41
N GLU A 67 -15.53 12.76 -5.27
CA GLU A 67 -14.52 13.79 -5.00
C GLU A 67 -14.76 14.49 -3.64
N GLY A 68 -13.69 14.74 -2.90
CA GLY A 68 -13.70 15.31 -1.56
C GLY A 68 -14.34 14.45 -0.46
N SER A 69 -14.77 13.21 -0.76
CA SER A 69 -15.21 12.28 0.29
C SER A 69 -14.03 11.80 1.14
N LYS A 70 -14.32 11.45 2.38
CA LYS A 70 -13.33 10.97 3.36
C LYS A 70 -13.28 9.45 3.35
N VAL A 71 -12.16 8.90 2.94
CA VAL A 71 -11.91 7.44 2.96
C VAL A 71 -10.88 7.13 4.03
N VAL A 72 -11.25 6.27 4.97
CA VAL A 72 -10.31 5.79 5.98
C VAL A 72 -9.55 4.61 5.40
N LEU A 73 -8.28 4.83 5.07
CA LEU A 73 -7.35 3.77 4.74
C LEU A 73 -7.01 3.00 6.01
N GLU A 74 -6.79 1.70 5.88
CA GLU A 74 -6.46 0.77 6.94
C GLU A 74 -5.54 -0.32 6.41
N TRP A 75 -4.46 -0.60 7.13
CA TRP A 75 -3.51 -1.64 6.77
C TRP A 75 -2.91 -2.32 8.00
N THR A 76 -2.29 -3.47 7.74
CA THR A 76 -1.47 -4.21 8.68
C THR A 76 -0.06 -4.36 8.12
N ASN A 77 0.96 -4.29 8.98
CA ASN A 77 2.35 -4.46 8.59
C ASN A 77 3.13 -5.27 9.63
N GLN A 78 3.94 -6.23 9.20
CA GLN A 78 4.54 -7.23 10.10
C GLN A 78 5.48 -6.64 11.16
N HIS A 79 6.40 -5.77 10.74
CA HIS A 79 7.38 -5.19 11.65
C HIS A 79 6.86 -3.92 12.34
N GLN A 80 7.50 -3.57 13.45
CA GLN A 80 7.17 -2.33 14.17
C GLN A 80 7.44 -1.09 13.32
N CYS A 81 6.52 -0.13 13.40
CA CYS A 81 6.69 1.26 12.99
C CYS A 81 6.44 2.18 14.18
N GLY A 82 6.93 3.42 14.12
CA GLY A 82 6.66 4.45 15.13
C GLY A 82 7.20 4.12 16.53
N GLY A 83 8.23 3.28 16.62
CA GLY A 83 8.99 2.98 17.84
C GLY A 83 10.48 2.80 17.52
N ASP A 84 11.29 2.60 18.54
CA ASP A 84 12.76 2.75 18.43
C ASP A 84 13.49 1.56 17.78
N ASN A 85 12.83 0.40 17.66
CA ASN A 85 13.51 -0.82 17.18
C ASN A 85 13.72 -0.88 15.67
N ASN A 86 12.96 -0.11 14.88
CA ASN A 86 12.99 -0.17 13.41
C ASN A 86 12.85 1.22 12.81
N ASN A 87 13.57 1.47 11.72
CA ASN A 87 13.34 2.60 10.84
C ASN A 87 12.23 2.23 9.85
N CYS A 88 11.10 2.93 9.90
CA CYS A 88 9.92 2.63 9.10
C CYS A 88 9.36 3.87 8.39
N GLU A 89 9.18 3.74 7.07
CA GLU A 89 8.47 4.68 6.22
C GLU A 89 7.32 3.98 5.49
N LEU A 90 6.13 4.57 5.62
CA LEU A 90 4.94 4.18 4.87
C LEU A 90 4.61 5.29 3.89
N VAL A 91 4.58 4.96 2.61
CA VAL A 91 4.26 5.91 1.54
C VAL A 91 2.97 5.45 0.87
N VAL A 92 1.94 6.28 0.88
CA VAL A 92 0.67 5.98 0.23
C VAL A 92 0.54 6.85 -1.01
N GLN A 93 0.17 6.22 -2.12
CA GLN A 93 0.09 6.85 -3.43
C GLN A 93 -1.13 6.37 -4.19
N TYR A 94 -1.58 7.13 -5.16
CA TYR A 94 -2.62 6.71 -6.10
C TYR A 94 -2.20 7.00 -7.54
N MET A 95 -2.87 6.36 -8.48
CA MET A 95 -2.70 6.57 -9.91
C MET A 95 -4.06 6.42 -10.58
N CYS A 96 -4.34 7.26 -11.59
CA CYS A 96 -5.48 7.14 -12.47
C CYS A 96 -5.00 7.18 -13.93
N SER A 97 -5.53 6.29 -14.78
CA SER A 97 -5.17 6.20 -16.20
C SER A 97 -6.18 5.37 -16.98
N ASP A 98 -6.51 5.77 -18.21
CA ASP A 98 -7.44 5.05 -19.10
C ASP A 98 -7.00 3.60 -19.38
N LYS A 99 -5.71 3.31 -19.23
CA LYS A 99 -5.14 1.98 -19.48
C LYS A 99 -5.18 1.06 -18.25
N LEU A 100 -5.40 1.63 -17.06
CA LEU A 100 -5.32 0.96 -15.76
C LEU A 100 -6.46 -0.05 -15.60
N ARG A 101 -6.16 -1.32 -15.31
CA ARG A 101 -7.18 -2.38 -15.25
C ARG A 101 -6.77 -3.58 -14.39
N ASN A 102 -7.78 -4.26 -13.85
CA ASN A 102 -7.62 -5.57 -13.22
C ASN A 102 -7.42 -6.70 -14.26
N GLY A 103 -7.96 -6.57 -15.48
CA GLY A 103 -8.04 -7.69 -16.43
C GLY A 103 -8.99 -8.79 -15.99
N ILE A 104 -9.07 -9.86 -16.79
CA ILE A 104 -9.96 -11.02 -16.57
C ILE A 104 -9.18 -12.31 -16.28
N THR A 105 -7.85 -12.29 -16.39
CA THR A 105 -6.97 -13.43 -16.09
C THR A 105 -5.99 -13.13 -14.96
N GLU A 106 -5.46 -14.19 -14.36
CA GLU A 106 -4.38 -14.11 -13.37
C GLU A 106 -2.98 -14.32 -13.96
N LYS A 107 -2.88 -14.51 -15.29
CA LYS A 107 -1.60 -14.55 -16.00
C LYS A 107 -0.91 -13.17 -15.96
N THR A 108 0.40 -13.19 -16.03
CA THR A 108 1.21 -11.97 -16.23
C THR A 108 1.05 -11.48 -17.66
N ILE A 109 0.75 -10.19 -17.84
CA ILE A 109 0.70 -9.53 -19.16
C ILE A 109 1.98 -9.84 -19.96
N PRO A 110 1.97 -10.19 -21.24
CA PRO A 110 3.20 -10.49 -22.00
C PRO A 110 4.10 -9.26 -22.19
N GLN A 111 5.43 -9.44 -22.28
CA GLN A 111 6.33 -8.36 -22.76
C GLN A 111 6.43 -8.37 -24.29
N LYS A 112 6.37 -9.56 -24.89
CA LYS A 112 6.46 -9.72 -26.34
C LYS A 112 5.12 -9.35 -26.94
N LEU A 113 5.10 -8.23 -27.67
CA LEU A 113 3.87 -7.64 -28.20
C LEU A 113 3.03 -8.65 -28.99
N THR A 114 3.64 -9.51 -29.82
CA THR A 114 2.92 -10.55 -30.61
C THR A 114 2.19 -11.61 -29.80
N ASP A 115 2.39 -11.65 -28.49
CA ASP A 115 1.69 -12.58 -27.60
C ASP A 115 0.41 -11.94 -27.01
N CYS A 116 0.15 -10.66 -27.32
CA CYS A 116 -1.05 -9.90 -26.97
C CYS A 116 -2.03 -9.77 -28.15
N GLU A 117 -3.30 -9.49 -27.88
CA GLU A 117 -4.31 -9.24 -28.92
C GLU A 117 -3.87 -8.08 -29.84
N LYS A 118 -3.98 -8.28 -31.17
CA LYS A 118 -3.54 -7.32 -32.22
C LYS A 118 -2.07 -6.90 -32.08
N ASP A 119 -1.32 -7.73 -31.36
CA ASP A 119 0.00 -7.50 -30.86
C ASP A 119 0.19 -6.11 -30.17
N ASP A 120 -0.78 -5.72 -29.35
CA ASP A 120 -0.72 -4.51 -28.53
C ASP A 120 -1.21 -4.81 -27.11
N CYS A 121 -0.24 -4.96 -26.21
CA CYS A 121 -0.52 -5.28 -24.81
C CYS A 121 -1.19 -4.15 -24.04
N ASP A 122 -1.10 -2.89 -24.48
CA ASP A 122 -1.79 -1.80 -23.78
C ASP A 122 -3.31 -1.87 -23.98
N THR A 123 -3.76 -2.45 -25.10
CA THR A 123 -5.18 -2.60 -25.45
C THR A 123 -5.75 -3.99 -25.15
N ASP A 124 -4.90 -4.97 -24.86
CA ASP A 124 -5.33 -6.33 -24.51
C ASP A 124 -5.91 -6.38 -23.08
N LEU A 125 -7.24 -6.39 -23.00
CA LEU A 125 -7.99 -6.40 -21.75
C LEU A 125 -7.98 -7.76 -21.02
N GLU A 126 -7.39 -8.82 -21.60
CA GLU A 126 -7.24 -10.11 -20.91
C GLU A 126 -6.48 -9.91 -19.60
N TYR A 127 -5.38 -9.15 -19.66
CA TYR A 127 -4.41 -9.02 -18.59
C TYR A 127 -4.64 -7.78 -17.71
N GLY A 128 -4.30 -7.93 -16.43
CA GLY A 128 -4.21 -6.79 -15.52
C GLY A 128 -2.99 -5.92 -15.83
N MET A 129 -3.15 -4.61 -15.66
CA MET A 129 -2.14 -3.62 -15.98
C MET A 129 -2.34 -2.37 -15.11
N HIS A 130 -1.39 -2.10 -14.21
CA HIS A 130 -1.39 -0.85 -13.43
C HIS A 130 -0.53 0.19 -14.16
N GLU A 131 0.74 -0.13 -14.43
CA GLU A 131 1.63 0.63 -15.29
C GLU A 131 1.59 0.11 -16.74
N ASP A 132 1.76 0.98 -17.73
CA ASP A 132 1.66 0.61 -19.14
C ASP A 132 2.98 0.12 -19.76
N HIS A 133 2.91 -0.41 -20.98
CA HIS A 133 4.10 -0.95 -21.66
C HIS A 133 5.17 0.12 -21.87
N ALA A 134 4.79 1.36 -22.20
CA ALA A 134 5.74 2.45 -22.40
C ALA A 134 6.53 2.74 -21.12
N TYR A 135 5.86 2.81 -19.96
CA TYR A 135 6.51 2.96 -18.67
C TYR A 135 7.49 1.82 -18.36
N TYR A 136 7.09 0.57 -18.61
CA TYR A 136 7.99 -0.58 -18.44
C TYR A 136 9.15 -0.58 -19.45
N GLU A 137 8.93 -0.10 -20.68
CA GLU A 137 9.97 0.09 -21.70
C GLU A 137 11.05 1.05 -21.21
N HIS A 138 10.66 2.19 -20.64
CA HIS A 138 11.62 3.08 -19.98
C HIS A 138 12.36 2.35 -18.85
N CYS A 139 11.70 1.51 -18.06
CA CYS A 139 12.36 0.78 -17.00
C CYS A 139 13.41 -0.22 -17.50
N TYR A 140 13.07 -1.02 -18.52
CA TYR A 140 13.96 -2.09 -18.98
C TYR A 140 15.10 -1.62 -19.88
N THR A 141 14.99 -0.43 -20.46
CA THR A 141 16.01 0.19 -21.31
C THR A 141 16.96 1.10 -20.51
N ARG A 142 16.45 1.81 -19.50
CA ARG A 142 17.21 2.81 -18.72
C ARG A 142 18.27 2.18 -17.84
N LYS A 143 19.45 2.79 -17.83
CA LYS A 143 20.57 2.54 -16.92
C LYS A 143 20.08 2.69 -15.49
N ARG A 144 20.44 1.80 -14.58
CA ARG A 144 20.05 1.92 -13.16
C ARG A 144 20.75 3.09 -12.46
N ASN A 145 20.18 3.60 -11.38
CA ASN A 145 20.65 4.80 -10.66
C ASN A 145 21.91 4.58 -9.82
N HIS A 146 22.29 3.33 -9.55
CA HIS A 146 23.45 2.98 -8.71
C HIS A 146 23.49 3.62 -7.31
N GLY A 147 22.45 4.35 -6.87
CA GLY A 147 22.44 5.16 -5.65
C GLY A 147 22.14 4.41 -4.35
N LEU A 148 21.56 3.21 -4.42
CA LEU A 148 21.26 2.40 -3.24
C LEU A 148 22.39 1.44 -2.84
N TYR A 149 22.37 1.09 -1.55
CA TYR A 149 23.16 -0.01 -1.00
C TYR A 149 22.75 -1.34 -1.61
N THR A 150 23.72 -2.13 -2.05
CA THR A 150 23.55 -3.43 -2.73
C THR A 150 23.92 -4.61 -1.84
N ALA A 151 24.34 -4.38 -0.59
CA ALA A 151 24.79 -5.43 0.31
C ALA A 151 25.83 -6.36 -0.37
N ASP A 152 25.65 -7.67 -0.25
CA ASP A 152 26.45 -8.74 -0.83
C ASP A 152 25.99 -9.17 -2.24
N GLN A 153 25.00 -8.48 -2.83
CA GLN A 153 24.48 -8.80 -4.16
C GLN A 153 25.48 -8.42 -5.26
N ASP A 154 25.84 -9.39 -6.11
CA ASP A 154 26.67 -9.13 -7.28
C ASP A 154 25.86 -8.42 -8.39
N MET A 155 25.99 -7.10 -8.49
CA MET A 155 25.30 -6.31 -9.51
C MET A 155 26.06 -6.18 -10.84
N ASN A 156 27.07 -7.01 -11.09
CA ASN A 156 27.80 -7.05 -12.37
C ASN A 156 26.88 -7.50 -13.52
N ASN A 157 27.02 -6.87 -14.69
CA ASN A 157 26.20 -7.13 -15.88
C ASN A 157 24.68 -6.91 -15.69
N ARG A 158 24.28 -6.23 -14.61
CA ARG A 158 22.91 -5.84 -14.28
C ARG A 158 22.80 -4.33 -14.42
N ALA A 159 22.67 -3.87 -15.68
CA ALA A 159 22.88 -2.47 -16.04
C ALA A 159 21.59 -1.63 -16.04
N THR A 160 20.42 -2.27 -16.17
CA THR A 160 19.14 -1.56 -16.36
C THR A 160 18.32 -1.48 -15.07
N ALA A 161 17.38 -0.55 -15.00
CA ALA A 161 16.55 -0.25 -13.83
C ALA A 161 15.57 -1.37 -13.41
N ARG A 162 15.50 -2.47 -14.17
CA ARG A 162 14.89 -3.72 -13.70
C ARG A 162 15.66 -4.41 -12.58
N HIS A 163 16.95 -4.13 -12.46
CA HIS A 163 17.81 -4.84 -11.53
C HIS A 163 18.07 -3.97 -10.30
N THR A 164 17.46 -4.35 -9.19
CA THR A 164 17.73 -3.75 -7.87
C THR A 164 18.39 -4.77 -6.96
N ARG A 165 18.72 -4.36 -5.73
CA ARG A 165 19.19 -5.32 -4.73
C ARG A 165 18.12 -6.38 -4.44
N GLN A 166 16.87 -5.96 -4.27
CA GLN A 166 15.75 -6.83 -3.92
C GLN A 166 15.26 -7.69 -5.10
N ASP A 167 15.34 -7.18 -6.34
CA ASP A 167 15.10 -7.97 -7.55
C ASP A 167 16.35 -8.00 -8.43
N ASN A 168 17.33 -8.76 -7.96
CA ASN A 168 18.62 -8.86 -8.63
C ASN A 168 18.53 -9.63 -9.97
N GLY A 169 17.48 -10.43 -10.16
CA GLY A 169 17.22 -11.21 -11.37
C GLY A 169 16.55 -10.39 -12.48
N GLY A 170 15.98 -9.23 -12.15
CA GLY A 170 15.11 -8.48 -13.07
C GLY A 170 13.85 -9.27 -13.41
N THR A 171 13.30 -9.97 -12.42
CA THR A 171 12.06 -10.73 -12.56
C THR A 171 10.93 -9.77 -12.88
N ARG A 172 10.11 -10.11 -13.87
CA ARG A 172 9.03 -9.21 -14.28
C ARG A 172 7.76 -9.47 -13.50
N TYR A 173 7.22 -8.41 -12.90
CA TYR A 173 5.95 -8.37 -12.20
C TYR A 173 5.03 -7.38 -12.93
N GLY A 174 4.13 -7.91 -13.76
CA GLY A 174 3.37 -7.07 -14.69
C GLY A 174 4.28 -6.14 -15.50
N TYR A 175 4.07 -4.84 -15.35
CA TYR A 175 4.85 -3.75 -15.92
C TYR A 175 5.42 -2.80 -14.84
N GLU A 176 5.49 -3.28 -13.59
CA GLU A 176 6.17 -2.56 -12.52
C GLU A 176 7.64 -2.28 -12.89
N CYS A 177 8.14 -1.10 -12.49
CA CYS A 177 9.56 -0.81 -12.48
C CYS A 177 10.17 -1.00 -11.08
N PRO A 178 11.00 -2.04 -10.85
CA PRO A 178 11.59 -2.31 -9.53
C PRO A 178 12.36 -1.12 -8.94
N GLU A 179 13.07 -0.35 -9.77
CA GLU A 179 13.78 0.84 -9.28
C GLU A 179 12.83 1.94 -8.77
N GLU A 180 11.65 2.12 -9.37
CA GLU A 180 10.69 3.12 -8.87
C GLU A 180 10.08 2.69 -7.53
N ARG A 181 9.82 1.38 -7.36
CA ARG A 181 9.37 0.84 -6.10
C ARG A 181 10.41 1.08 -5.00
N ASP A 182 11.67 0.75 -5.26
CA ASP A 182 12.75 0.74 -4.27
C ASP A 182 13.28 2.14 -3.93
N TYR A 183 13.17 3.13 -4.83
CA TYR A 183 13.63 4.51 -4.59
C TYR A 183 12.46 5.42 -4.21
N TYR A 184 12.58 6.10 -3.06
CA TYR A 184 11.65 7.16 -2.68
C TYR A 184 12.31 8.35 -1.96
N PRO A 185 11.98 9.60 -2.34
CA PRO A 185 11.26 10.02 -3.54
C PRO A 185 11.93 9.57 -4.83
N TYR A 186 11.13 9.19 -5.82
CA TYR A 186 11.69 8.74 -7.09
C TYR A 186 12.21 9.94 -7.90
N PHE A 187 13.42 9.80 -8.43
CA PHE A 187 14.13 10.90 -9.10
C PHE A 187 13.74 11.06 -10.58
N GLY A 188 13.15 10.03 -11.19
CA GLY A 188 12.60 10.06 -12.54
C GLY A 188 11.08 10.28 -12.54
N PRO A 189 10.45 10.37 -13.72
CA PRO A 189 9.00 10.40 -13.83
C PRO A 189 8.37 9.10 -13.31
N THR A 190 7.36 9.21 -12.47
CA THR A 190 6.49 8.12 -12.00
C THR A 190 5.06 8.39 -12.47
N PRO A 191 4.17 7.39 -12.58
CA PRO A 191 2.74 7.61 -12.74
C PRO A 191 2.00 7.72 -11.39
N TRP A 192 2.71 7.53 -10.28
CA TRP A 192 2.15 7.53 -8.92
C TRP A 192 2.19 8.93 -8.29
N LYS A 193 1.03 9.38 -7.82
CA LYS A 193 0.83 10.64 -7.10
C LYS A 193 0.88 10.40 -5.59
N ASP A 194 1.66 11.21 -4.88
CA ASP A 194 1.87 11.02 -3.45
C ASP A 194 0.71 11.57 -2.63
N ILE A 195 0.18 10.77 -1.69
CA ILE A 195 -0.86 11.19 -0.75
C ILE A 195 -0.24 11.56 0.59
N VAL A 196 0.50 10.62 1.19
CA VAL A 196 1.11 10.80 2.50
C VAL A 196 2.40 10.00 2.63
N VAL A 197 3.38 10.59 3.30
CA VAL A 197 4.60 9.96 3.79
C VAL A 197 4.54 9.92 5.32
N MET A 198 4.39 8.73 5.88
CA MET A 198 4.49 8.53 7.32
C MET A 198 5.90 8.04 7.59
N THR A 199 6.68 8.81 8.34
CA THR A 199 8.11 8.53 8.57
C THR A 199 8.44 8.48 10.06
N GLY A 200 9.42 7.64 10.43
CA GLY A 200 10.01 7.65 11.76
C GLY A 200 10.72 8.97 12.10
N ASN A 201 11.17 9.73 11.09
CA ASN A 201 11.90 10.98 11.25
C ASN A 201 11.25 12.14 10.49
N THR A 202 10.35 12.86 11.18
CA THR A 202 9.61 14.01 10.63
C THR A 202 10.49 15.21 10.25
N ALA A 203 11.75 15.29 10.70
CA ALA A 203 12.68 16.32 10.23
C ALA A 203 12.96 16.23 8.71
N ARG A 204 12.64 15.08 8.08
CA ARG A 204 12.73 14.89 6.62
C ARG A 204 11.50 15.32 5.84
N CYS A 205 10.41 15.71 6.51
CA CYS A 205 9.22 16.15 5.81
C CYS A 205 9.45 17.28 4.79
N PRO A 206 10.33 18.28 5.02
CA PRO A 206 10.68 19.26 3.99
C PRO A 206 11.26 18.61 2.72
N TYR A 207 12.10 17.58 2.87
CA TYR A 207 12.68 16.84 1.76
C TYR A 207 11.63 16.07 0.97
N TYR A 208 10.79 15.26 1.65
CA TYR A 208 9.74 14.49 0.98
C TYR A 208 8.74 15.39 0.24
N LYS A 209 8.35 16.50 0.86
CA LYS A 209 7.42 17.46 0.24
C LYS A 209 8.02 18.16 -0.98
N ALA A 210 9.31 18.55 -0.91
CA ALA A 210 9.98 19.24 -2.00
C ALA A 210 10.35 18.31 -3.18
N GLU A 211 10.63 17.04 -2.90
CA GLU A 211 11.03 16.05 -3.91
C GLU A 211 9.85 15.20 -4.42
N SER A 212 8.62 15.45 -4.02
CA SER A 212 7.48 14.77 -4.66
C SER A 212 7.26 15.29 -6.08
N GLN A 213 6.96 14.39 -7.03
CA GLN A 213 6.56 14.81 -8.38
C GLN A 213 5.22 15.57 -8.40
N ASN A 214 4.46 15.54 -7.29
CA ASN A 214 3.30 16.42 -7.09
C ASN A 214 3.65 17.88 -7.39
N VAL A 215 4.83 18.33 -6.94
CA VAL A 215 5.26 19.74 -7.01
C VAL A 215 6.58 19.96 -7.77
N LYS A 216 7.32 18.90 -8.10
CA LYS A 216 8.62 18.99 -8.76
C LYS A 216 8.62 18.25 -10.10
N ALA A 217 9.01 18.95 -11.17
CA ALA A 217 9.19 18.34 -12.49
C ALA A 217 10.30 17.29 -12.48
N ARG A 218 10.17 16.27 -13.34
CA ARG A 218 11.11 15.14 -13.44
C ARG A 218 11.62 15.00 -14.85
N SER A 219 12.93 14.92 -15.01
CA SER A 219 13.57 14.81 -16.32
C SER A 219 14.21 13.43 -16.50
N HIS A 220 14.21 12.93 -17.72
CA HIS A 220 14.80 11.64 -18.07
C HIS A 220 15.17 11.56 -19.55
N CYS A 221 15.99 10.56 -19.88
CA CYS A 221 16.31 10.24 -21.26
C CYS A 221 15.28 9.24 -21.83
N VAL A 222 14.67 9.59 -22.96
CA VAL A 222 13.75 8.73 -23.70
C VAL A 222 14.43 8.24 -24.97
N SER A 223 14.51 6.93 -25.15
CA SER A 223 14.98 6.35 -26.40
C SER A 223 13.88 6.26 -27.45
N ASN A 224 14.23 6.38 -28.73
CA ASN A 224 13.36 6.14 -29.88
C ASN A 224 13.00 4.65 -30.12
N VAL A 225 13.19 3.76 -29.13
CA VAL A 225 12.89 2.32 -29.24
C VAL A 225 11.44 2.09 -29.60
N HIS A 226 10.52 2.87 -29.02
CA HIS A 226 9.09 2.82 -29.28
C HIS A 226 8.73 3.08 -30.76
N ASP A 227 9.55 3.83 -31.49
CA ASP A 227 9.36 4.15 -32.91
C ASP A 227 9.87 3.05 -33.86
N LEU A 228 10.61 2.06 -33.33
CA LEU A 228 11.12 0.97 -34.15
C LEU A 228 9.97 0.09 -34.69
N PRO A 229 10.19 -0.56 -35.86
CA PRO A 229 9.22 -1.50 -36.39
C PRO A 229 8.82 -2.54 -35.35
N LYS A 230 7.55 -2.87 -35.33
CA LYS A 230 6.93 -3.73 -34.33
C LYS A 230 7.57 -5.11 -34.24
N GLU A 231 8.06 -5.63 -35.37
CA GLU A 231 8.78 -6.89 -35.47
C GLU A 231 10.11 -6.82 -34.69
N VAL A 232 10.76 -5.66 -34.69
CA VAL A 232 11.98 -5.40 -33.91
C VAL A 232 11.63 -5.28 -32.43
N ARG A 233 10.60 -4.52 -32.09
CA ARG A 233 10.15 -4.33 -30.70
C ARG A 233 9.66 -5.63 -30.03
N SER A 234 9.12 -6.55 -30.83
CA SER A 234 8.65 -7.86 -30.36
C SER A 234 9.78 -8.85 -30.07
N ASP A 235 11.02 -8.55 -30.46
CA ASP A 235 12.19 -9.36 -30.13
C ASP A 235 12.78 -8.97 -28.78
N THR A 236 12.04 -9.31 -27.73
CA THR A 236 12.38 -8.94 -26.35
C THR A 236 13.76 -9.44 -25.94
N ASN A 237 14.21 -10.60 -26.45
CA ASN A 237 15.54 -11.13 -26.18
C ASN A 237 16.65 -10.25 -26.80
N ASN A 238 16.49 -9.85 -28.06
CA ASN A 238 17.45 -8.96 -28.72
C ASN A 238 17.51 -7.60 -28.02
N LEU A 239 16.35 -7.00 -27.70
CA LEU A 239 16.29 -5.74 -26.93
C LEU A 239 16.93 -5.87 -25.55
N ASN A 240 16.58 -6.91 -24.78
CA ASN A 240 17.13 -7.14 -23.45
C ASN A 240 18.66 -7.27 -23.48
N ASN A 241 19.20 -7.99 -24.47
CA ASN A 241 20.64 -8.14 -24.66
C ASN A 241 21.31 -6.82 -25.10
N HIS A 242 20.64 -6.04 -25.95
CA HIS A 242 21.12 -4.73 -26.39
C HIS A 242 21.24 -3.77 -25.21
N PHE A 243 20.16 -3.55 -24.46
CA PHE A 243 20.12 -2.60 -23.34
C PHE A 243 20.92 -3.06 -22.11
N LYS A 244 21.18 -4.36 -21.99
CA LYS A 244 22.19 -4.86 -21.03
C LYS A 244 23.59 -4.29 -21.33
N LYS A 245 23.93 -4.08 -22.61
CA LYS A 245 25.24 -3.59 -23.06
C LYS A 245 25.26 -2.07 -23.25
N TYR A 246 24.17 -1.51 -23.76
CA TYR A 246 24.01 -0.10 -24.08
C TYR A 246 22.71 0.41 -23.42
N PRO A 247 22.68 0.58 -22.09
CA PRO A 247 21.50 1.10 -21.42
C PRO A 247 21.31 2.59 -21.71
N VAL A 248 20.05 3.05 -21.73
CA VAL A 248 19.71 4.46 -21.92
C VAL A 248 20.17 5.27 -20.69
N PRO A 249 20.94 6.34 -20.84
CA PRO A 249 21.57 7.05 -19.72
C PRO A 249 20.59 7.84 -18.85
N GLN A 250 21.08 8.35 -17.72
CA GLN A 250 20.27 9.09 -16.74
C GLN A 250 20.58 10.60 -16.68
N THR A 251 21.60 11.06 -17.39
CA THR A 251 21.99 12.48 -17.41
C THR A 251 21.69 13.11 -18.76
N GLU A 252 21.44 14.42 -18.77
CA GLU A 252 21.15 15.17 -19.99
C GLU A 252 22.30 15.10 -21.00
N GLU A 253 23.53 15.31 -20.54
CA GLU A 253 24.73 15.24 -21.36
C GLU A 253 24.89 13.86 -22.02
N GLU A 254 24.86 12.78 -21.23
CA GLU A 254 24.96 11.43 -21.78
C GLU A 254 23.78 11.12 -22.73
N CYS A 255 22.59 11.67 -22.48
CA CYS A 255 21.40 11.44 -23.30
C CYS A 255 21.50 12.09 -24.68
N GLN A 256 22.00 13.33 -24.75
CA GLN A 256 22.17 14.07 -26.00
C GLN A 256 23.20 13.39 -26.91
N ASP A 257 24.22 12.76 -26.32
CA ASP A 257 25.25 12.00 -27.04
C ASP A 257 24.90 10.51 -27.19
N TYR A 258 23.73 10.06 -26.70
CA TYR A 258 23.37 8.65 -26.71
C TYR A 258 23.01 8.19 -28.12
N ALA A 259 23.86 7.33 -28.68
CA ALA A 259 23.61 6.61 -29.91
C ALA A 259 24.09 5.15 -29.78
N SER A 260 23.26 4.21 -30.22
CA SER A 260 23.61 2.79 -30.31
C SER A 260 22.95 2.15 -31.51
N THR A 261 23.38 0.93 -31.85
CA THR A 261 22.93 0.25 -33.06
C THR A 261 22.42 -1.15 -32.74
N LEU A 262 21.16 -1.41 -33.08
CA LEU A 262 20.52 -2.71 -32.96
C LEU A 262 20.48 -3.40 -34.33
N LYS A 263 20.86 -4.69 -34.38
CA LYS A 263 20.81 -5.48 -35.61
C LYS A 263 19.72 -6.55 -35.52
N LYS A 264 18.91 -6.67 -36.56
CA LYS A 264 17.93 -7.75 -36.71
C LYS A 264 17.74 -8.07 -38.19
N ASP A 265 17.75 -9.37 -38.53
CA ASP A 265 17.51 -9.88 -39.89
C ASP A 265 18.36 -9.19 -40.98
N GLY A 266 19.61 -8.86 -40.65
CA GLY A 266 20.55 -8.16 -41.55
C GLY A 266 20.29 -6.65 -41.69
N GLN A 267 19.18 -6.13 -41.14
CA GLN A 267 18.90 -4.71 -41.04
C GLN A 267 19.53 -4.12 -39.76
N THR A 268 19.82 -2.82 -39.84
CA THR A 268 20.47 -2.05 -38.80
C THR A 268 19.58 -0.89 -38.41
N TYR A 269 19.25 -0.77 -37.12
CA TYR A 269 18.39 0.27 -36.57
C TYR A 269 19.20 1.11 -35.60
N GLU A 270 19.13 2.43 -35.77
CA GLU A 270 19.77 3.38 -34.87
C GLU A 270 18.85 3.68 -33.69
N ILE A 271 19.42 3.63 -32.48
CA ILE A 271 18.73 3.97 -31.25
C ILE A 271 19.40 5.21 -30.68
N THR A 272 18.63 6.29 -30.55
CA THR A 272 19.07 7.59 -30.03
C THR A 272 18.30 7.97 -28.78
N GLY A 273 18.83 8.92 -28.01
CA GLY A 273 18.20 9.47 -26.82
C GLY A 273 17.67 10.89 -27.04
N GLU A 274 16.56 11.21 -26.39
CA GLU A 274 15.99 12.55 -26.30
C GLU A 274 15.78 12.88 -24.82
N TRP A 275 16.34 14.01 -24.35
CA TRP A 275 16.14 14.46 -22.99
C TRP A 275 14.76 15.13 -22.85
N LYS A 276 13.90 14.57 -22.00
CA LYS A 276 12.54 15.07 -21.76
C LYS A 276 12.35 15.48 -20.31
N THR A 277 11.48 16.45 -20.10
CA THR A 277 11.05 16.90 -18.78
C THR A 277 9.55 16.76 -18.66
N GLU A 278 9.12 15.88 -17.78
CA GLU A 278 7.74 15.73 -17.36
C GLU A 278 7.43 16.78 -16.29
N ALA A 279 6.33 17.51 -16.47
CA ALA A 279 5.91 18.51 -15.51
C ALA A 279 5.61 17.89 -14.14
N ALA A 280 5.66 18.73 -13.10
CA ALA A 280 5.02 18.38 -11.84
C ALA A 280 3.52 18.17 -12.08
N TYR A 281 2.88 17.31 -11.29
CA TYR A 281 1.43 17.09 -11.43
C TYR A 281 0.58 18.34 -11.12
N GLY A 282 1.16 19.33 -10.44
CA GLY A 282 0.45 20.56 -10.09
C GLY A 282 -0.58 20.35 -8.98
N ILE A 283 -0.40 19.33 -8.15
CA ILE A 283 -1.23 19.02 -6.99
C ILE A 283 -0.44 19.32 -5.70
N PRO A 284 -1.11 19.45 -4.54
CA PRO A 284 -0.42 19.68 -3.28
C PRO A 284 0.68 18.65 -3.02
N ALA A 285 1.78 19.10 -2.41
CA ALA A 285 2.80 18.19 -1.87
C ALA A 285 2.14 17.19 -0.90
N PRO A 286 2.67 15.95 -0.78
CA PRO A 286 2.08 14.96 0.10
C PRO A 286 2.05 15.42 1.54
N ASP A 287 1.07 14.92 2.29
CA ASP A 287 1.14 15.01 3.74
C ASP A 287 2.41 14.31 4.23
N CYS A 288 3.02 14.83 5.28
CA CYS A 288 4.15 14.18 5.91
C CYS A 288 3.99 14.24 7.42
N ILE A 289 3.88 13.06 8.03
CA ILE A 289 3.50 12.88 9.42
C ILE A 289 4.38 11.80 10.07
N GLN A 290 4.31 11.70 11.39
CA GLN A 290 4.99 10.63 12.12
C GLN A 290 4.37 9.26 11.76
N SER A 291 5.20 8.25 11.53
CA SER A 291 4.75 6.85 11.37
C SER A 291 3.89 6.42 12.55
N PRO A 292 2.69 5.87 12.32
CA PRO A 292 1.87 5.36 13.40
C PRO A 292 2.56 4.17 14.06
N TYR A 293 2.42 4.08 15.38
CA TYR A 293 2.96 2.96 16.15
C TYR A 293 2.31 1.65 15.71
N SER A 294 3.12 0.63 15.41
CA SER A 294 2.67 -0.76 15.33
C SER A 294 3.58 -1.67 16.15
N ARG A 295 2.99 -2.72 16.73
CA ARG A 295 3.77 -3.75 17.44
C ARG A 295 4.46 -4.69 16.46
N ASP A 296 5.72 -4.97 16.75
CA ASP A 296 6.54 -5.90 15.98
C ASP A 296 6.00 -7.33 16.00
N ASN A 297 6.06 -8.03 14.87
CA ASN A 297 5.65 -9.42 14.68
C ASN A 297 4.19 -9.74 15.05
N HIS A 298 3.31 -8.74 14.98
CA HIS A 298 1.87 -8.88 15.26
C HIS A 298 1.01 -8.32 14.12
N LEU A 299 1.54 -8.29 12.89
CA LEU A 299 0.88 -7.72 11.70
C LEU A 299 0.22 -6.38 12.00
N GLY A 300 0.97 -5.43 12.55
CA GLY A 300 0.52 -4.05 12.55
C GLY A 300 -0.48 -3.71 13.64
N ASN A 301 -0.58 -4.51 14.70
CA ASN A 301 -1.36 -4.15 15.89
C ASN A 301 -0.93 -2.76 16.39
N GLY A 302 -1.72 -1.76 16.03
CA GLY A 302 -1.53 -0.38 16.42
C GLY A 302 -2.04 -0.11 17.82
N LYS A 303 -2.14 1.17 18.16
CA LYS A 303 -2.62 1.60 19.48
C LYS A 303 -4.05 1.09 19.71
N GLY A 304 -4.26 0.42 20.85
CA GLY A 304 -5.57 -0.17 21.19
C GLY A 304 -5.88 -1.50 20.49
N GLY A 305 -4.89 -2.13 19.84
CA GLY A 305 -5.07 -3.43 19.16
C GLY A 305 -5.86 -3.35 17.86
N GLN A 306 -5.96 -2.16 17.28
CA GLN A 306 -6.58 -1.92 15.97
C GLN A 306 -5.50 -1.82 14.90
N PRO A 307 -5.80 -2.15 13.63
CA PRO A 307 -4.91 -1.85 12.52
C PRO A 307 -4.66 -0.34 12.38
N ASN A 308 -3.53 0.03 11.77
CA ASN A 308 -3.19 1.42 11.51
C ASN A 308 -4.10 2.03 10.44
N ARG A 309 -4.36 3.33 10.55
CA ARG A 309 -5.31 4.05 9.70
C ARG A 309 -4.79 5.41 9.26
N TYR A 310 -5.28 5.87 8.13
CA TYR A 310 -5.07 7.21 7.60
C TYR A 310 -6.34 7.70 6.91
N GLU A 311 -6.82 8.91 7.20
CA GLU A 311 -7.97 9.48 6.50
C GLU A 311 -7.49 10.23 5.25
N TRP A 312 -7.85 9.71 4.07
CA TRP A 312 -7.59 10.35 2.80
C TRP A 312 -8.82 11.10 2.30
N THR A 313 -8.61 12.30 1.77
CA THR A 313 -9.66 13.05 1.06
C THR A 313 -9.50 12.80 -0.44
N ILE A 314 -10.52 12.24 -1.07
CA ILE A 314 -10.48 11.89 -2.49
C ILE A 314 -10.26 13.16 -3.33
N PRO A 315 -9.28 13.18 -4.25
CA PRO A 315 -8.98 14.35 -5.06
C PRO A 315 -10.09 14.63 -6.06
N ASN A 316 -10.14 15.87 -6.57
CA ASN A 316 -10.94 16.21 -7.75
C ASN A 316 -10.20 15.77 -9.02
N GLU A 317 -10.16 14.46 -9.24
CA GLU A 317 -9.59 13.82 -10.41
C GLU A 317 -10.58 12.76 -10.89
N ILE A 318 -11.61 13.21 -11.60
CA ILE A 318 -12.71 12.36 -12.04
C ILE A 318 -12.19 11.35 -13.07
N HIS A 319 -12.29 10.07 -12.74
CA HIS A 319 -11.70 9.02 -13.54
C HIS A 319 -12.34 7.65 -13.23
N ASP A 320 -12.54 6.82 -14.25
CA ASP A 320 -13.17 5.49 -14.10
C ASP A 320 -12.21 4.44 -13.53
N GLN A 321 -10.91 4.68 -13.74
CA GLN A 321 -9.85 3.72 -13.52
C GLN A 321 -8.73 4.31 -12.66
N CYS A 322 -8.82 4.12 -11.36
CA CYS A 322 -7.77 4.47 -10.40
C CYS A 322 -7.36 3.27 -9.54
N THR A 323 -6.16 3.31 -8.97
CA THR A 323 -5.67 2.35 -7.99
C THR A 323 -4.87 3.05 -6.90
N LEU A 324 -4.80 2.44 -5.72
CA LEU A 324 -4.04 2.90 -4.57
C LEU A 324 -2.88 1.93 -4.32
N ARG A 325 -1.74 2.46 -3.88
CA ARG A 325 -0.57 1.68 -3.44
C ARG A 325 -0.14 2.15 -2.06
N ILE A 326 0.25 1.20 -1.21
CA ILE A 326 1.10 1.46 -0.04
C ILE A 326 2.47 0.85 -0.27
N ARG A 327 3.52 1.63 -0.06
CA ARG A 327 4.90 1.15 0.07
C ARG A 327 5.29 1.17 1.53
N TYR A 328 5.97 0.11 1.94
CA TYR A 328 6.44 -0.11 3.29
C TYR A 328 7.95 -0.34 3.23
N ASN A 329 8.72 0.72 3.48
CA ASN A 329 10.17 0.64 3.59
C ASN A 329 10.53 0.47 5.06
N ILE A 330 11.31 -0.57 5.35
CA ILE A 330 11.62 -0.97 6.71
C ILE A 330 13.07 -1.41 6.78
N SER A 331 13.78 -0.97 7.82
CA SER A 331 15.07 -1.51 8.23
C SER A 331 15.15 -1.62 9.76
N THR A 332 16.11 -2.39 10.27
CA THR A 332 16.32 -2.48 11.72
C THR A 332 16.81 -1.13 12.26
N GLY A 333 16.57 -0.85 13.54
CA GLY A 333 16.93 0.43 14.17
C GLY A 333 18.43 0.72 14.12
N GLU A 334 19.25 -0.33 14.13
CA GLU A 334 20.70 -0.22 14.03
C GLU A 334 21.18 0.09 12.61
N PHE A 335 20.33 -0.11 11.60
CA PHE A 335 20.68 0.14 10.22
C PHE A 335 20.70 1.66 9.95
N PRO A 336 21.86 2.27 9.65
CA PRO A 336 21.94 3.70 9.46
C PRO A 336 21.09 4.11 8.26
N TRP A 337 20.27 5.14 8.44
CA TRP A 337 19.38 5.59 7.38
C TRP A 337 20.11 6.03 6.12
N GLU A 338 21.22 6.73 6.29
CA GLU A 338 22.05 7.29 5.22
C GLU A 338 22.83 6.24 4.43
N THR A 339 22.61 4.95 4.71
CA THR A 339 23.22 3.84 3.99
C THR A 339 22.84 3.87 2.51
N ASP A 340 23.78 4.31 1.69
CA ASP A 340 23.63 4.44 0.24
C ASP A 340 24.72 3.64 -0.51
N PHE A 341 24.88 3.91 -1.80
CA PHE A 341 25.89 3.25 -2.62
C PHE A 341 27.34 3.42 -2.16
N LYS A 342 27.66 4.45 -1.37
CA LYS A 342 29.00 4.65 -0.81
C LYS A 342 29.34 3.56 0.19
N SER A 343 28.33 2.86 0.71
CA SER A 343 28.50 1.72 1.61
C SER A 343 28.74 0.39 0.87
N ASN A 344 28.77 0.38 -0.47
CA ASN A 344 28.97 -0.83 -1.30
C ASN A 344 30.44 -1.27 -1.48
N GLY A 345 31.35 -0.82 -0.60
CA GLY A 345 32.75 -1.20 -0.71
C GLY A 345 32.92 -2.72 -0.65
N ARG A 346 33.82 -3.27 -1.46
CA ARG A 346 33.97 -4.73 -1.57
C ARG A 346 34.74 -5.28 -0.36
N ASN A 347 34.15 -6.26 0.33
CA ASN A 347 34.89 -7.28 1.08
C ASN A 347 35.69 -8.15 0.10
N ARG A 348 36.86 -7.67 -0.34
CA ARG A 348 37.85 -8.49 -1.04
C ARG A 348 38.91 -8.92 -0.03
N GLY A 349 38.66 -10.06 0.61
CA GLY A 349 39.65 -10.90 1.31
C GLY A 349 40.62 -10.21 2.27
N ASN A 350 40.51 -10.50 3.57
CA ASN A 350 41.53 -10.23 4.58
C ASN A 350 42.11 -8.79 4.64
N GLN A 351 41.42 -7.78 4.11
CA GLN A 351 41.79 -6.38 4.30
C GLN A 351 40.80 -5.67 5.21
N PRO A 352 41.29 -4.97 6.26
CA PRO A 352 40.48 -4.08 7.07
C PRO A 352 40.12 -2.87 6.23
N CYS A 353 38.84 -2.63 6.02
CA CYS A 353 38.40 -1.57 5.13
C CYS A 353 37.58 -0.52 5.87
N LYS A 354 38.32 0.54 6.23
CA LYS A 354 37.93 1.87 6.72
C LYS A 354 36.87 2.64 5.91
N ALA A 355 36.19 2.00 4.95
CA ALA A 355 35.35 2.65 3.96
C ALA A 355 34.30 1.75 3.26
N CYS A 356 34.04 0.52 3.73
CA CYS A 356 33.42 -0.48 2.83
C CYS A 356 32.25 -1.31 3.38
N ALA A 357 31.84 -1.18 4.63
CA ALA A 357 30.71 -1.94 5.15
C ALA A 357 29.99 -1.14 6.23
N VAL A 358 28.70 -1.44 6.43
CA VAL A 358 27.88 -0.76 7.45
C VAL A 358 28.41 -1.16 8.82
N ASN A 359 29.05 -0.22 9.52
CA ASN A 359 29.59 -0.42 10.87
C ASN A 359 28.49 -0.23 11.91
N LEU A 360 28.01 -1.33 12.49
CA LEU A 360 26.99 -1.29 13.54
C LEU A 360 27.62 -0.96 14.92
N GLY A 361 28.95 -1.12 15.06
CA GLY A 361 29.69 -0.85 16.28
C GLY A 361 29.70 0.63 16.67
N ASP A 362 29.66 1.54 15.70
CA ASP A 362 29.66 2.99 15.95
C ASP A 362 28.47 3.42 16.83
N GLN A 363 27.30 2.85 16.58
CA GLN A 363 26.09 3.14 17.37
C GLN A 363 26.15 2.53 18.78
N LEU A 364 27.02 1.54 18.99
CA LEU A 364 27.24 0.86 20.26
C LEU A 364 28.45 1.41 21.03
N GLY A 365 29.14 2.42 20.48
CA GLY A 365 30.34 2.99 21.08
C GLY A 365 31.56 2.06 21.02
N ILE A 366 31.60 1.14 20.06
CA ILE A 366 32.73 0.24 19.81
C ILE A 366 33.64 0.89 18.76
N ASP A 367 34.95 0.95 19.04
CA ASP A 367 35.94 1.45 18.07
C ASP A 367 35.87 0.63 16.77
N GLU A 368 36.11 1.28 15.64
CA GLU A 368 36.06 0.66 14.31
C GLU A 368 36.87 -0.64 14.20
N TRP A 369 38.06 -0.70 14.81
CA TRP A 369 38.91 -1.90 14.78
C TRP A 369 38.32 -3.02 15.64
N ASP A 370 37.85 -2.68 16.83
CA ASP A 370 37.16 -3.64 17.71
C ASP A 370 35.86 -4.13 17.07
N ALA A 371 35.12 -3.26 16.38
CA ALA A 371 33.89 -3.61 15.69
C ALA A 371 34.17 -4.62 14.58
N GLN A 372 35.28 -4.46 13.85
CA GLN A 372 35.72 -5.42 12.85
C GLN A 372 36.09 -6.77 13.46
N ASP A 373 36.94 -6.78 14.48
CA ASP A 373 37.43 -8.02 15.10
C ASP A 373 36.33 -8.77 15.85
N ARG A 374 35.31 -8.04 16.33
CA ARG A 374 34.20 -8.60 17.12
C ARG A 374 32.93 -8.88 16.30
N GLY A 375 32.97 -8.68 14.98
CA GLY A 375 31.88 -9.01 14.06
C GLY A 375 30.72 -8.01 13.98
N TYR A 376 30.91 -6.78 14.47
CA TYR A 376 29.92 -5.69 14.41
C TYR A 376 29.91 -4.95 13.06
N ILE A 377 30.63 -5.47 12.06
CA ILE A 377 30.52 -5.04 10.68
C ILE A 377 29.45 -5.89 9.99
N LEU A 378 28.43 -5.23 9.42
CA LEU A 378 27.30 -5.91 8.79
C LEU A 378 27.78 -6.78 7.63
N THR A 379 27.76 -8.09 7.86
CA THR A 379 28.12 -9.14 6.90
C THR A 379 27.14 -10.30 7.02
N GLY A 380 27.12 -11.21 6.04
CA GLY A 380 26.24 -12.38 6.09
C GLY A 380 26.70 -13.35 7.18
N ASN A 381 25.79 -13.65 8.12
CA ASN A 381 26.02 -14.53 9.27
C ASN A 381 27.36 -14.27 10.00
N PRO A 382 27.55 -13.10 10.64
CA PRO A 382 28.80 -12.79 11.33
C PRO A 382 28.96 -13.64 12.60
N ASP A 383 30.22 -13.92 12.94
CA ASP A 383 30.62 -14.40 14.27
C ASP A 383 30.79 -13.16 15.17
N ILE A 384 30.12 -13.15 16.32
CA ILE A 384 30.06 -12.03 17.26
C ILE A 384 30.82 -12.37 18.54
N LEU A 385 31.68 -11.45 18.96
CA LEU A 385 32.42 -11.51 20.23
C LEU A 385 31.93 -10.40 21.17
N PRO A 386 30.84 -10.63 21.94
CA PRO A 386 30.18 -9.57 22.69
C PRO A 386 30.87 -9.26 24.02
N LEU A 387 31.71 -10.15 24.55
CA LEU A 387 32.30 -10.04 25.87
C LEU A 387 33.72 -9.45 25.84
N THR A 388 34.04 -8.71 26.89
CA THR A 388 35.40 -8.26 27.22
C THR A 388 35.75 -8.69 28.63
N ASP A 389 37.02 -8.88 28.91
CA ASP A 389 37.53 -9.18 30.25
C ASP A 389 37.56 -7.92 31.15
N GLU A 390 38.02 -8.05 32.40
CA GLU A 390 38.11 -6.91 33.33
C GLU A 390 39.07 -5.80 32.87
N LYS A 391 39.93 -6.06 31.88
CA LYS A 391 40.87 -5.10 31.29
C LYS A 391 40.35 -4.50 29.98
N GLY A 392 39.22 -4.98 29.48
CA GLY A 392 38.63 -4.58 28.21
C GLY A 392 39.11 -5.40 27.01
N ASP A 393 39.89 -6.47 27.22
CA ASP A 393 40.37 -7.34 26.15
C ASP A 393 39.24 -8.28 25.68
N VAL A 394 39.14 -8.57 24.38
CA VAL A 394 38.07 -9.40 23.80
C VAL A 394 38.15 -10.86 24.30
N GLU A 395 37.04 -11.40 24.77
CA GLU A 395 36.94 -12.79 25.24
C GLU A 395 36.64 -13.74 24.08
N GLU A 396 37.66 -14.14 23.32
CA GLU A 396 37.56 -15.02 22.13
C GLU A 396 36.87 -16.36 22.38
N LYS A 397 36.83 -16.84 23.63
CA LYS A 397 36.16 -18.11 23.99
C LYS A 397 34.64 -18.03 23.95
N PHE A 398 34.07 -16.83 23.83
CA PHE A 398 32.64 -16.60 23.82
C PHE A 398 32.17 -16.06 22.46
N GLU A 399 32.33 -16.89 21.44
CA GLU A 399 31.88 -16.63 20.07
C GLU A 399 30.43 -17.05 19.87
N LEU A 400 29.60 -16.13 19.37
CA LEU A 400 28.21 -16.36 19.01
C LEU A 400 28.01 -16.21 17.51
N LYS A 401 27.03 -16.92 16.92
CA LYS A 401 26.66 -16.77 15.51
C LYS A 401 25.35 -16.01 15.36
N LEU A 402 25.31 -14.98 14.53
CA LEU A 402 24.05 -14.37 14.10
C LEU A 402 23.55 -15.02 12.80
N ALA A 403 22.23 -15.19 12.69
CA ALA A 403 21.55 -15.59 11.47
C ALA A 403 21.15 -14.34 10.67
N VAL A 404 22.09 -13.79 9.91
CA VAL A 404 21.95 -12.51 9.21
C VAL A 404 22.05 -12.71 7.71
N ASN A 405 21.04 -12.20 7.00
CA ASN A 405 21.09 -12.00 5.56
C ASN A 405 21.11 -10.50 5.29
N THR A 406 22.23 -9.98 4.75
CA THR A 406 22.44 -8.56 4.52
C THR A 406 21.53 -7.96 3.46
N ASP A 407 20.99 -8.80 2.55
CA ASP A 407 19.94 -8.39 1.62
C ASP A 407 18.58 -8.11 2.31
N GLN A 408 18.42 -8.54 3.56
CA GLN A 408 17.16 -8.42 4.29
C GLN A 408 17.12 -7.28 5.33
N TYR A 409 18.22 -6.55 5.52
CA TYR A 409 18.33 -5.51 6.57
C TYR A 409 17.58 -4.21 6.28
N GLY A 410 17.28 -3.93 5.02
CA GLY A 410 16.38 -2.86 4.62
C GLY A 410 15.62 -3.29 3.38
N ARG A 411 14.30 -3.18 3.32
CA ARG A 411 13.51 -3.66 2.17
C ARG A 411 12.26 -2.82 1.97
N THR A 412 11.85 -2.67 0.71
CA THR A 412 10.55 -2.13 0.34
C THR A 412 9.59 -3.28 0.04
N PHE A 413 8.43 -3.24 0.67
CA PHE A 413 7.28 -4.10 0.42
C PHE A 413 6.13 -3.24 -0.09
N GLU A 414 5.16 -3.85 -0.77
CA GLU A 414 3.98 -3.11 -1.19
C GLU A 414 2.72 -3.98 -1.27
N ASP A 415 1.59 -3.29 -1.20
CA ASP A 415 0.29 -3.81 -1.61
C ASP A 415 -0.44 -2.73 -2.40
N ARG A 416 -1.32 -3.16 -3.30
CA ARG A 416 -2.07 -2.27 -4.19
C ARG A 416 -3.53 -2.66 -4.19
N SER A 417 -4.43 -1.68 -4.17
CA SER A 417 -5.86 -1.94 -4.27
C SER A 417 -6.24 -2.50 -5.64
N HIS A 418 -7.44 -3.06 -5.73
CA HIS A 418 -8.12 -3.19 -7.01
C HIS A 418 -8.51 -1.82 -7.58
N MET A 419 -9.02 -1.81 -8.81
CA MET A 419 -9.61 -0.62 -9.43
C MET A 419 -10.71 0.02 -8.58
N PHE A 420 -10.68 1.34 -8.46
CA PHE A 420 -11.80 2.15 -8.04
C PHE A 420 -12.02 3.32 -9.00
N ALA A 421 -13.21 3.89 -8.96
CA ALA A 421 -13.57 5.07 -9.75
C ALA A 421 -13.73 6.30 -8.85
N ILE A 422 -13.36 7.46 -9.36
CA ILE A 422 -13.64 8.77 -8.77
C ILE A 422 -14.76 9.43 -9.59
N ARG A 423 -15.79 9.92 -8.90
CA ARG A 423 -16.99 10.53 -9.50
C ARG A 423 -17.22 11.94 -8.98
N GLU A 424 -17.82 12.77 -9.82
CA GLU A 424 -18.31 14.09 -9.41
C GLU A 424 -19.39 13.95 -8.35
N ARG A 425 -19.45 14.92 -7.44
CA ARG A 425 -20.54 14.99 -6.46
C ARG A 425 -21.90 15.07 -7.16
N PRO A 426 -22.90 14.28 -6.74
CA PRO A 426 -24.25 14.38 -7.29
C PRO A 426 -24.82 15.79 -7.10
N ALA A 427 -25.65 16.23 -8.05
CA ALA A 427 -26.37 17.50 -7.94
C ALA A 427 -27.18 17.55 -6.63
N GLY A 428 -26.96 18.61 -5.84
CA GLY A 428 -27.61 18.80 -4.53
C GLY A 428 -26.76 18.42 -3.32
N VAL A 429 -25.55 17.88 -3.51
CA VAL A 429 -24.54 17.73 -2.45
C VAL A 429 -23.61 18.95 -2.48
N PRO A 430 -23.56 19.80 -1.43
CA PRO A 430 -22.68 20.97 -1.42
C PRO A 430 -21.20 20.63 -1.58
N ALA A 431 -20.43 21.52 -2.20
CA ALA A 431 -18.98 21.34 -2.40
C ALA A 431 -18.21 21.21 -1.07
N ASN A 432 -18.65 21.91 -0.02
CA ASN A 432 -18.07 21.86 1.32
C ASN A 432 -18.69 20.78 2.22
N ALA A 433 -19.61 19.95 1.72
CA ALA A 433 -20.21 18.90 2.52
C ALA A 433 -19.18 17.81 2.87
N VAL A 434 -19.16 17.38 4.13
CA VAL A 434 -18.39 16.22 4.57
C VAL A 434 -19.14 14.95 4.15
N ILE A 435 -18.46 14.08 3.41
CA ILE A 435 -19.01 12.79 2.96
C ILE A 435 -18.19 11.68 3.62
N HIS A 436 -18.82 10.89 4.48
CA HIS A 436 -18.24 9.70 5.11
C HIS A 436 -18.52 8.46 4.24
N ASN A 437 -17.55 7.57 4.08
CA ASN A 437 -17.76 6.30 3.36
C ASN A 437 -18.04 5.17 4.36
N LEU A 438 -19.18 4.50 4.21
CA LEU A 438 -19.50 3.28 4.95
C LEU A 438 -19.31 2.08 4.03
N GLU A 439 -18.22 1.37 4.31
CA GLU A 439 -17.73 0.27 3.48
C GLU A 439 -17.75 -1.06 4.24
N VAL A 440 -17.56 -2.15 3.50
CA VAL A 440 -17.30 -3.46 4.08
C VAL A 440 -15.85 -3.84 3.76
N LYS A 441 -15.04 -4.00 4.82
CA LYS A 441 -13.73 -4.66 4.72
C LYS A 441 -13.87 -6.14 4.99
N GLY A 442 -12.82 -6.92 4.70
CA GLY A 442 -12.78 -8.35 4.99
C GLY A 442 -13.24 -9.25 3.85
N LYS A 443 -13.23 -10.56 4.10
CA LYS A 443 -13.70 -11.63 3.19
C LYS A 443 -14.33 -12.80 3.95
N ARG A 444 -15.02 -13.70 3.24
CA ARG A 444 -15.61 -14.90 3.85
C ARG A 444 -14.56 -15.83 4.45
N GLY A 445 -14.81 -16.21 5.70
CA GLY A 445 -14.03 -17.18 6.47
C GLY A 445 -14.04 -16.84 7.96
N ASN A 446 -13.47 -17.73 8.77
CA ASN A 446 -13.06 -17.39 10.13
C ASN A 446 -11.65 -16.79 10.16
N ILE A 447 -11.21 -16.27 11.30
CA ILE A 447 -9.90 -15.64 11.49
C ILE A 447 -8.71 -16.43 10.93
N VAL A 448 -8.72 -17.76 11.02
CA VAL A 448 -7.61 -18.60 10.49
C VAL A 448 -7.68 -18.75 8.97
N GLN A 449 -8.89 -18.77 8.42
CA GLN A 449 -9.13 -18.94 6.98
C GLN A 449 -8.88 -17.66 6.20
N THR A 450 -9.19 -16.51 6.79
CA THR A 450 -9.02 -15.19 6.15
C THR A 450 -7.61 -14.65 6.31
N PHE A 451 -6.89 -15.04 7.37
CA PHE A 451 -5.55 -14.57 7.67
C PHE A 451 -4.61 -14.68 6.45
N PRO A 452 -3.84 -13.62 6.15
CA PRO A 452 -3.63 -12.38 6.91
C PRO A 452 -4.58 -11.22 6.59
N ALA A 453 -5.63 -11.44 5.79
CA ALA A 453 -6.76 -10.53 5.70
C ALA A 453 -7.71 -10.74 6.90
N THR A 454 -8.67 -9.84 7.10
CA THR A 454 -9.63 -9.93 8.21
C THR A 454 -10.97 -10.56 7.80
N GLU A 455 -11.74 -10.98 8.81
CA GLU A 455 -13.18 -11.22 8.65
C GLU A 455 -13.93 -9.91 8.31
N TYR A 456 -15.21 -10.04 7.97
CA TYR A 456 -16.06 -8.89 7.65
C TYR A 456 -16.22 -7.93 8.81
N ASP A 457 -16.19 -6.65 8.45
CA ASP A 457 -16.50 -5.59 9.37
C ASP A 457 -17.06 -4.38 8.62
N PHE A 458 -17.93 -3.59 9.26
CA PHE A 458 -18.35 -2.30 8.72
C PHE A 458 -17.25 -1.28 8.96
N HIS A 459 -16.49 -1.01 7.91
CA HIS A 459 -15.26 -0.26 8.02
C HIS A 459 -15.54 1.19 8.47
N HIS A 460 -14.58 1.68 9.27
CA HIS A 460 -14.63 2.81 10.18
C HIS A 460 -15.71 2.77 11.29
N PHE A 461 -16.90 2.22 11.04
CA PHE A 461 -18.06 2.30 11.95
C PHE A 461 -18.18 1.17 12.98
N SER A 462 -17.31 0.17 12.94
CA SER A 462 -17.29 -0.94 13.90
C SER A 462 -16.89 -0.56 15.33
N THR A 463 -16.44 0.68 15.54
CA THR A 463 -16.07 1.23 16.85
C THR A 463 -17.00 2.34 17.33
N CYS A 464 -18.15 2.52 16.68
CA CYS A 464 -19.13 3.58 16.93
C CYS A 464 -18.59 5.00 16.73
N GLN A 465 -18.59 5.48 15.47
CA GLN A 465 -18.07 6.80 15.13
C GLN A 465 -19.09 7.91 15.37
N GLU A 466 -18.59 9.05 15.86
CA GLU A 466 -19.36 10.29 15.92
C GLU A 466 -19.27 11.06 14.59
N VAL A 467 -20.41 11.50 14.09
CA VAL A 467 -20.55 12.31 12.87
C VAL A 467 -21.53 13.46 13.13
N LYS A 468 -21.43 14.55 12.38
CA LYS A 468 -22.29 15.73 12.61
C LYS A 468 -23.63 15.58 11.86
N GLN A 469 -24.69 16.10 12.45
CA GLN A 469 -25.97 16.24 11.76
C GLN A 469 -25.79 17.12 10.52
N GLY A 470 -26.30 16.65 9.39
CA GLY A 470 -26.17 17.31 8.11
C GLY A 470 -24.94 16.91 7.30
N ASP A 471 -24.01 16.15 7.88
CA ASP A 471 -23.00 15.42 7.10
C ASP A 471 -23.68 14.41 6.18
N TYR A 472 -22.96 13.99 5.14
CA TYR A 472 -23.41 13.01 4.18
C TYR A 472 -22.66 11.69 4.38
N ILE A 473 -23.29 10.61 3.95
CA ILE A 473 -22.72 9.26 3.97
C ILE A 473 -22.93 8.58 2.62
N HIS A 474 -21.90 7.95 2.10
CA HIS A 474 -21.95 7.07 0.95
C HIS A 474 -21.86 5.63 1.44
N VAL A 475 -22.94 4.87 1.28
CA VAL A 475 -23.01 3.47 1.69
C VAL A 475 -22.78 2.59 0.47
N HIS A 476 -21.63 1.93 0.41
CA HIS A 476 -21.22 1.13 -0.73
C HIS A 476 -20.21 0.06 -0.32
N TRP A 477 -20.19 -1.06 -1.03
CA TRP A 477 -19.17 -2.10 -0.82
C TRP A 477 -19.09 -3.04 -2.02
N THR A 478 -18.08 -3.89 -1.99
CA THR A 478 -17.96 -5.00 -2.92
C THR A 478 -17.63 -6.31 -2.18
N GLY A 479 -18.28 -7.39 -2.60
CA GLY A 479 -18.11 -8.76 -2.13
C GLY A 479 -17.28 -9.58 -3.12
N SER A 480 -17.63 -10.86 -3.27
CA SER A 480 -17.03 -11.80 -4.23
C SER A 480 -17.88 -13.08 -4.31
N ASP A 481 -17.80 -13.80 -5.43
CA ASP A 481 -18.40 -15.12 -5.63
C ASP A 481 -17.37 -16.26 -5.66
N ASP A 482 -16.09 -15.91 -5.45
CA ASP A 482 -14.96 -16.78 -5.70
C ASP A 482 -14.10 -17.00 -4.45
N ASN A 483 -14.70 -16.96 -3.25
CA ASN A 483 -13.99 -17.41 -2.06
C ASN A 483 -13.87 -18.94 -2.03
N PRO A 484 -12.89 -19.49 -1.29
CA PRO A 484 -12.81 -20.93 -1.07
C PRO A 484 -14.13 -21.50 -0.52
N ASN A 485 -14.68 -22.53 -1.16
CA ASN A 485 -15.96 -23.13 -0.78
C ASN A 485 -15.96 -23.71 0.66
N ASN A 486 -14.78 -24.01 1.21
CA ASN A 486 -14.63 -24.50 2.59
C ASN A 486 -14.46 -23.37 3.63
N ASN A 487 -14.50 -22.10 3.21
CA ASN A 487 -14.50 -20.99 4.15
C ASN A 487 -15.83 -20.90 4.87
N ALA A 488 -15.77 -20.72 6.18
CA ALA A 488 -16.94 -20.56 7.01
C ALA A 488 -17.75 -19.35 6.54
N GLY A 489 -19.08 -19.43 6.54
CA GLY A 489 -20.00 -18.39 6.08
C GLY A 489 -21.45 -18.83 6.19
N GLN A 490 -22.38 -17.91 5.95
CA GLN A 490 -23.80 -18.22 5.73
C GLN A 490 -24.14 -17.93 4.26
N GLY A 491 -25.26 -18.46 3.78
CA GLY A 491 -25.58 -18.50 2.35
C GLY A 491 -24.64 -19.39 1.54
N GLU A 492 -24.80 -19.30 0.22
CA GLU A 492 -24.09 -20.08 -0.78
C GLU A 492 -22.57 -20.13 -0.55
N ALA A 493 -21.98 -21.31 -0.74
CA ALA A 493 -20.55 -21.52 -0.54
C ALA A 493 -19.72 -20.72 -1.54
N GLY A 494 -18.72 -20.00 -1.04
CA GLY A 494 -17.83 -19.16 -1.85
C GLY A 494 -18.35 -17.73 -2.09
N THR A 495 -19.62 -17.45 -1.79
CA THR A 495 -20.21 -16.11 -2.01
C THR A 495 -20.19 -15.24 -0.76
N ASP A 496 -20.00 -13.95 -1.00
CA ASP A 496 -19.85 -12.90 0.00
C ASP A 496 -20.92 -11.85 -0.27
N ARG A 497 -21.88 -11.70 0.66
CA ARG A 497 -22.89 -10.64 0.62
C ARG A 497 -22.96 -9.95 1.96
N SER A 498 -23.35 -8.68 1.95
CA SER A 498 -23.59 -7.87 3.14
C SER A 498 -24.91 -7.12 2.98
N ASN A 499 -25.55 -6.81 4.10
CA ASN A 499 -26.71 -5.93 4.20
C ASN A 499 -26.66 -5.15 5.51
N ILE A 500 -27.54 -4.18 5.68
CA ILE A 500 -27.62 -3.36 6.89
C ILE A 500 -29.05 -3.40 7.42
N VAL A 501 -29.20 -3.90 8.65
CA VAL A 501 -30.44 -3.78 9.43
C VAL A 501 -30.18 -3.17 10.79
N LEU A 502 -31.07 -2.27 11.22
CA LEU A 502 -30.98 -1.63 12.53
C LEU A 502 -31.20 -2.63 13.67
N LEU A 503 -30.43 -2.51 14.73
CA LEU A 503 -30.52 -3.28 15.97
C LEU A 503 -31.41 -2.63 17.00
N GLU A 504 -32.11 -3.46 17.80
CA GLU A 504 -32.88 -2.98 18.96
C GLU A 504 -31.96 -2.41 20.04
N ASP A 505 -32.46 -1.40 20.77
CA ASP A 505 -31.65 -0.68 21.75
C ASP A 505 -31.15 -1.58 22.89
N LYS A 506 -30.02 -1.18 23.49
CA LYS A 506 -29.45 -1.89 24.64
C LYS A 506 -30.46 -1.92 25.79
N VAL A 507 -30.57 -3.07 26.44
CA VAL A 507 -31.42 -3.22 27.64
C VAL A 507 -30.66 -2.86 28.92
N TYR A 508 -29.33 -2.95 28.89
CA TYR A 508 -28.45 -2.72 30.04
C TYR A 508 -27.35 -1.70 29.73
N SER A 509 -26.95 -0.95 30.76
CA SER A 509 -25.97 0.14 30.68
C SER A 509 -24.50 -0.30 30.81
N TYR A 510 -24.20 -1.61 30.87
CA TYR A 510 -22.87 -2.18 31.16
C TYR A 510 -22.60 -3.45 30.32
N PRO A 511 -21.38 -3.77 29.82
CA PRO A 511 -20.26 -2.94 29.38
C PRO A 511 -20.36 -2.49 27.90
N SER A 512 -19.41 -1.66 27.47
CA SER A 512 -19.36 -0.86 26.24
C SER A 512 -19.42 -1.62 24.90
N THR A 513 -19.13 -2.92 24.88
CA THR A 513 -18.94 -3.71 23.64
C THR A 513 -20.22 -4.31 23.04
N ASN A 514 -21.36 -4.21 23.74
CA ASN A 514 -22.61 -4.79 23.23
C ASN A 514 -23.36 -3.80 22.33
N PHE A 515 -23.50 -4.07 21.03
CA PHE A 515 -24.14 -3.19 20.04
C PHE A 515 -25.69 -3.19 20.07
N GLY A 516 -26.33 -3.88 21.01
CA GLY A 516 -27.80 -3.91 21.10
C GLY A 516 -28.32 -5.32 21.36
N ARG A 517 -29.63 -5.53 21.21
CA ARG A 517 -30.17 -6.91 21.23
C ARG A 517 -29.71 -7.67 19.97
N SER A 518 -29.80 -9.00 19.99
CA SER A 518 -29.46 -9.84 18.83
C SER A 518 -30.52 -9.86 17.72
N TYR A 519 -31.61 -9.09 17.84
CA TYR A 519 -32.71 -9.05 16.89
C TYR A 519 -32.85 -7.67 16.23
N PRO A 520 -33.22 -7.60 14.94
CA PRO A 520 -33.45 -6.35 14.25
C PRO A 520 -34.62 -5.55 14.83
N LYS A 521 -34.55 -4.22 14.73
CA LYS A 521 -35.70 -3.33 14.94
C LYS A 521 -36.77 -3.60 13.88
N ASN A 522 -38.03 -3.35 14.23
CA ASN A 522 -39.09 -3.33 13.24
C ASN A 522 -38.85 -2.19 12.24
N ILE A 523 -38.49 -2.54 11.00
CA ILE A 523 -38.12 -1.59 9.94
C ILE A 523 -39.21 -0.55 9.65
N SER A 524 -40.50 -0.90 9.81
CA SER A 524 -41.63 0.04 9.63
C SER A 524 -41.71 1.13 10.70
N LYS A 525 -41.02 0.93 11.84
CA LYS A 525 -40.98 1.88 12.96
C LYS A 525 -39.58 2.46 13.18
N ALA A 526 -38.55 1.81 12.64
CA ALA A 526 -37.19 2.27 12.72
C ALA A 526 -36.97 3.39 11.69
N SER A 527 -36.11 4.33 12.06
CA SER A 527 -35.64 5.38 11.17
C SER A 527 -34.12 5.35 11.26
N PHE A 528 -33.44 5.16 10.13
CA PHE A 528 -31.99 5.08 10.05
C PHE A 528 -31.46 6.40 9.51
N LEU A 529 -30.69 7.17 10.30
CA LEU A 529 -30.05 8.43 9.89
C LEU A 529 -30.97 9.53 9.31
N GLY A 530 -32.30 9.33 9.32
CA GLY A 530 -33.26 10.20 8.63
C GLY A 530 -33.63 9.74 7.22
N PHE A 531 -33.16 8.57 6.79
CA PHE A 531 -33.42 7.99 5.47
C PHE A 531 -34.89 7.59 5.30
N SER A 532 -35.27 7.46 4.03
CA SER A 532 -36.60 7.01 3.64
C SER A 532 -36.83 5.52 3.99
N TYR A 533 -38.09 5.09 3.99
CA TYR A 533 -38.41 3.67 4.13
C TYR A 533 -37.84 2.85 2.96
N GLU A 534 -37.82 3.40 1.75
CA GLU A 534 -37.24 2.78 0.57
C GLU A 534 -35.74 2.55 0.73
N ASP A 535 -34.99 3.55 1.20
CA ASP A 535 -33.56 3.39 1.50
C ASP A 535 -33.32 2.30 2.55
N ALA A 536 -34.17 2.23 3.58
CA ALA A 536 -34.08 1.18 4.59
C ALA A 536 -34.34 -0.21 3.98
N GLN A 537 -35.27 -0.34 3.03
CA GLN A 537 -35.50 -1.59 2.29
C GLN A 537 -34.30 -1.95 1.42
N LEU A 538 -33.75 -0.98 0.68
CA LEU A 538 -32.56 -1.19 -0.16
C LEU A 538 -31.35 -1.63 0.67
N LEU A 539 -31.15 -1.05 1.86
CA LEU A 539 -30.09 -1.45 2.79
C LEU A 539 -30.31 -2.85 3.38
N ALA A 540 -31.54 -3.19 3.75
CA ALA A 540 -31.87 -4.49 4.32
C ALA A 540 -31.75 -5.63 3.30
N MET A 541 -32.09 -5.34 2.03
CA MET A 541 -32.05 -6.30 0.93
C MET A 541 -30.77 -6.18 0.10
N ALA A 542 -29.88 -5.22 0.38
CA ALA A 542 -28.69 -4.92 -0.42
C ALA A 542 -28.97 -4.74 -1.93
N GLY A 543 -30.06 -4.07 -2.27
CA GLY A 543 -30.49 -3.80 -3.65
C GLY A 543 -32.01 -3.79 -3.82
N PRO A 544 -32.49 -3.39 -5.02
CA PRO A 544 -33.90 -3.53 -5.38
C PRO A 544 -34.23 -5.02 -5.62
N HIS A 545 -35.34 -5.51 -5.08
CA HIS A 545 -35.77 -6.90 -5.26
C HIS A 545 -37.21 -6.98 -5.79
N THR A 546 -37.43 -7.86 -6.78
CA THR A 546 -38.76 -8.07 -7.39
C THR A 546 -39.24 -9.53 -7.32
N GLY A 547 -38.51 -10.43 -6.65
CA GLY A 547 -38.93 -11.82 -6.37
C GLY A 547 -37.77 -12.82 -6.32
N GLY A 548 -37.93 -13.92 -5.59
CA GLY A 548 -36.88 -14.93 -5.34
C GLY A 548 -36.45 -15.02 -3.86
N ASP A 549 -35.56 -15.96 -3.51
CA ASP A 549 -35.15 -16.22 -2.12
C ASP A 549 -34.04 -15.27 -1.67
N ILE A 550 -34.36 -14.45 -0.66
CA ILE A 550 -33.47 -13.44 -0.08
C ILE A 550 -33.13 -13.71 1.38
N GLU A 551 -33.47 -14.89 1.91
CA GLU A 551 -33.22 -15.25 3.31
C GLU A 551 -31.73 -15.09 3.67
N GLU A 552 -30.84 -15.44 2.75
CA GLU A 552 -29.39 -15.31 2.89
C GLU A 552 -28.75 -14.37 1.82
N LEU A 553 -29.55 -13.65 1.04
CA LEU A 553 -29.11 -12.71 -0.02
C LEU A 553 -28.37 -13.39 -1.20
N ASP A 554 -28.52 -14.70 -1.39
CA ASP A 554 -27.75 -15.45 -2.41
C ASP A 554 -28.07 -15.05 -3.85
N GLU A 555 -29.28 -14.55 -4.11
CA GLU A 555 -29.66 -14.06 -5.43
C GLU A 555 -29.14 -12.64 -5.77
N ASN A 556 -28.52 -11.94 -4.81
CA ASN A 556 -27.97 -10.61 -5.07
C ASN A 556 -26.59 -10.67 -5.73
N GLY A 557 -26.19 -9.55 -6.34
CA GLY A 557 -24.80 -9.32 -6.72
C GLY A 557 -23.89 -9.08 -5.50
N PRO A 558 -22.56 -9.30 -5.63
CA PRO A 558 -21.61 -9.07 -4.54
C PRO A 558 -21.45 -7.60 -4.15
N SER A 559 -21.71 -6.68 -5.07
CA SER A 559 -21.52 -5.24 -4.86
C SER A 559 -22.84 -4.53 -4.64
N PHE A 560 -22.80 -3.47 -3.83
CA PHE A 560 -23.94 -2.61 -3.53
C PHE A 560 -23.49 -1.15 -3.45
N ASP A 561 -24.35 -0.25 -3.94
CA ASP A 561 -24.17 1.19 -3.85
C ASP A 561 -25.54 1.86 -3.65
N LEU A 562 -25.75 2.51 -2.50
CA LEU A 562 -26.97 3.28 -2.21
C LEU A 562 -26.94 4.69 -2.85
N GLY A 563 -25.75 5.15 -3.24
CA GLY A 563 -25.43 6.54 -3.47
C GLY A 563 -25.27 7.34 -2.17
N ILE A 564 -25.05 8.63 -2.31
CA ILE A 564 -24.93 9.56 -1.19
C ILE A 564 -26.30 9.83 -0.55
N ARG A 565 -26.35 9.82 0.78
CA ARG A 565 -27.51 10.27 1.57
C ARG A 565 -27.07 11.23 2.67
N LYS A 566 -27.95 12.15 3.05
CA LYS A 566 -27.72 13.11 4.13
C LYS A 566 -28.14 12.52 5.48
N MET A 567 -27.34 12.73 6.52
CA MET A 567 -27.63 12.27 7.88
C MET A 567 -28.31 13.39 8.68
N ASP A 568 -29.63 13.51 8.54
CA ASP A 568 -30.39 14.64 9.08
C ASP A 568 -30.97 14.40 10.48
N LYS A 569 -30.91 13.16 11.00
CA LYS A 569 -31.51 12.82 12.29
C LYS A 569 -30.43 12.51 13.34
N PRO A 570 -30.34 13.31 14.42
CA PRO A 570 -29.48 12.99 15.56
C PRO A 570 -29.91 11.70 16.26
N GLY A 571 -28.94 10.95 16.77
CA GLY A 571 -29.19 9.70 17.46
C GLY A 571 -28.02 8.73 17.40
N ILE A 572 -28.19 7.58 18.06
CA ILE A 572 -27.22 6.48 17.98
C ILE A 572 -27.86 5.34 17.20
N TYR A 573 -27.28 5.05 16.05
CA TYR A 573 -27.75 4.04 15.11
C TYR A 573 -26.81 2.84 15.19
N ARG A 574 -27.33 1.71 15.65
CA ARG A 574 -26.58 0.45 15.72
C ARG A 574 -27.19 -0.51 14.72
N PHE A 575 -26.36 -1.22 14.00
CA PHE A 575 -26.80 -2.07 12.90
C PHE A 575 -25.91 -3.30 12.77
N LEU A 576 -26.41 -4.29 12.03
CA LEU A 576 -25.70 -5.51 11.71
C LEU A 576 -25.98 -5.95 10.28
N CYS A 577 -25.12 -6.83 9.78
CA CYS A 577 -25.44 -7.67 8.63
C CYS A 577 -26.07 -8.98 9.12
N THR A 578 -27.27 -9.30 8.65
CA THR A 578 -27.99 -10.52 9.09
C THR A 578 -27.28 -11.78 8.64
N ARG A 579 -26.74 -11.78 7.41
CA ARG A 579 -25.97 -12.91 6.85
C ARG A 579 -24.66 -13.14 7.61
N ASN A 580 -23.94 -12.07 7.95
CA ASN A 580 -22.58 -12.15 8.50
C ASN A 580 -22.52 -11.99 10.04
N ASN A 581 -23.60 -12.35 10.73
CA ASN A 581 -23.71 -12.28 12.18
C ASN A 581 -24.14 -13.64 12.77
N ASN A 582 -23.25 -14.64 12.67
CA ASN A 582 -23.43 -15.98 13.22
C ASN A 582 -22.52 -16.19 14.47
N PHE A 583 -22.96 -16.99 15.44
CA PHE A 583 -22.35 -17.24 16.76
C PHE A 583 -20.90 -17.80 16.71
N THR A 584 -20.41 -18.14 15.52
CA THR A 584 -19.00 -18.46 15.26
C THR A 584 -18.23 -17.15 15.05
N ASN A 585 -17.62 -16.60 16.11
CA ASN A 585 -16.57 -15.56 16.10
C ASN A 585 -16.69 -14.34 15.13
N ARG A 586 -17.87 -14.10 14.53
CA ARG A 586 -18.12 -13.16 13.43
C ARG A 586 -19.33 -12.33 13.77
N GLY A 587 -19.14 -11.02 13.85
CA GLY A 587 -20.19 -10.09 14.26
C GLY A 587 -20.07 -8.80 13.48
N GLN A 588 -20.33 -8.85 12.17
CA GLN A 588 -20.32 -7.65 11.32
C GLN A 588 -21.43 -6.69 11.81
N LYS A 589 -21.00 -5.74 12.64
CA LYS A 589 -21.86 -4.79 13.34
C LYS A 589 -21.22 -3.42 13.27
N GLY A 590 -22.05 -2.40 13.18
CA GLY A 590 -21.60 -1.03 13.09
C GLY A 590 -22.43 -0.12 13.98
N CYS A 591 -21.90 1.06 14.24
CA CYS A 591 -22.55 2.08 15.02
C CYS A 591 -22.17 3.47 14.49
N ILE A 592 -23.17 4.33 14.36
CA ILE A 592 -23.03 5.73 13.99
C ILE A 592 -23.73 6.56 15.06
N LYS A 593 -23.03 7.53 15.64
CA LYS A 593 -23.60 8.52 16.55
C LYS A 593 -23.67 9.87 15.82
N VAL A 594 -24.86 10.25 15.40
CA VAL A 594 -25.11 11.56 14.78
C VAL A 594 -25.34 12.57 15.91
N VAL A 595 -24.44 13.54 16.06
CA VAL A 595 -24.56 14.62 17.03
C VAL A 595 -25.27 15.82 16.40
N ALA A 596 -26.18 16.45 17.15
CA ALA A 596 -26.88 17.64 16.68
C ALA A 596 -25.88 18.78 16.46
N SER A 597 -26.02 19.50 15.35
CA SER A 597 -25.26 20.72 15.12
C SER A 597 -25.71 21.76 16.14
N ALA A 598 -24.79 22.35 16.89
CA ALA A 598 -25.14 23.38 17.86
C ALA A 598 -25.79 24.57 17.13
N ALA A 599 -26.78 25.21 17.76
CA ALA A 599 -27.31 26.49 17.28
C ALA A 599 -26.20 27.56 17.44
N GLY A 600 -25.34 27.66 16.42
CA GLY A 600 -24.13 28.49 16.44
C GLY A 600 -23.16 28.15 15.31
N ASP A 601 -23.16 26.90 14.80
CA ASP A 601 -22.28 26.44 13.72
C ASP A 601 -22.80 26.82 12.31
N ALA A 602 -23.49 27.94 12.17
CA ALA A 602 -23.62 28.55 10.85
C ALA A 602 -22.21 28.99 10.45
N PRO A 603 -21.71 28.67 9.23
CA PRO A 603 -20.46 29.26 8.78
C PRO A 603 -20.62 30.77 8.90
N GLU A 604 -19.79 31.42 9.72
CA GLU A 604 -19.69 32.86 9.70
C GLU A 604 -19.51 33.25 8.25
N LYS A 605 -20.46 34.04 7.73
CA LYS A 605 -20.17 34.83 6.54
C LYS A 605 -18.94 35.63 6.92
N PHE A 606 -17.80 35.32 6.32
CA PHE A 606 -16.65 36.20 6.37
C PHE A 606 -17.15 37.59 6.01
N PRO A 607 -16.99 38.59 6.91
CA PRO A 607 -17.27 39.95 6.54
C PRO A 607 -16.36 40.27 5.35
N GLU A 608 -16.96 40.65 4.22
CA GLU A 608 -16.22 41.37 3.21
C GLU A 608 -15.60 42.60 3.90
N GLU A 609 -14.27 42.66 3.83
CA GLU A 609 -13.43 43.81 4.18
C GLU A 609 -13.34 44.21 5.66
N SER A 610 -12.37 43.64 6.39
CA SER A 610 -11.59 44.44 7.36
C SER A 610 -10.18 43.88 7.56
N ASN A 611 -9.18 44.55 6.99
CA ASN A 611 -7.75 44.29 7.16
C ASN A 611 -7.23 44.81 8.51
N ASP A 612 -7.63 44.25 9.65
CA ASP A 612 -6.90 44.52 10.89
C ASP A 612 -6.59 43.25 11.68
N VAL A 613 -5.40 42.72 11.38
CA VAL A 613 -4.77 41.56 12.02
C VAL A 613 -4.63 41.75 13.54
N ASN A 614 -4.66 43.00 14.05
CA ASN A 614 -4.51 43.28 15.46
C ASN A 614 -5.75 42.97 16.30
N ASP A 615 -6.95 43.02 15.74
CA ASP A 615 -8.18 42.69 16.47
C ASP A 615 -8.42 41.17 16.55
N ALA A 616 -7.98 40.42 15.54
CA ALA A 616 -7.95 38.96 15.57
C ALA A 616 -6.99 38.43 16.65
N LEU A 617 -5.79 39.03 16.76
CA LEU A 617 -4.80 38.66 17.79
C LEU A 617 -5.27 38.94 19.22
N LYS A 618 -5.93 40.07 19.46
CA LYS A 618 -6.49 40.39 20.80
C LYS A 618 -7.60 39.44 21.23
N THR A 619 -8.38 38.94 20.28
CA THR A 619 -9.47 37.99 20.56
C THR A 619 -8.92 36.63 20.95
N VAL A 620 -7.88 36.16 20.24
CA VAL A 620 -7.16 34.92 20.58
C VAL A 620 -6.44 35.02 21.92
N GLU A 621 -5.77 36.14 22.21
CA GLU A 621 -5.13 36.37 23.51
C GLU A 621 -6.14 36.42 24.67
N ALA A 622 -7.32 37.00 24.46
CA ALA A 622 -8.38 37.03 25.46
C ALA A 622 -9.00 35.65 25.75
N GLU A 623 -9.08 34.78 24.74
CA GLU A 623 -9.55 33.39 24.91
C GLU A 623 -8.50 32.53 25.61
N MET A 624 -7.21 32.66 25.26
CA MET A 624 -6.12 31.95 25.92
C MET A 624 -5.98 32.31 27.41
N MET A 625 -6.25 33.56 27.77
CA MET A 625 -6.20 34.02 29.18
C MET A 625 -7.42 33.59 30.00
N LYS A 626 -8.49 33.12 29.35
CA LYS A 626 -9.69 32.57 30.01
C LYS A 626 -9.45 31.15 30.52
N ASP A 627 -8.69 30.36 29.77
CA ASP A 627 -8.34 28.97 30.12
C ASP A 627 -7.27 28.88 31.22
N LEU A 628 -6.47 29.94 31.41
CA LEU A 628 -5.44 30.02 32.45
C LEU A 628 -5.98 30.40 33.84
N ASN A 629 -7.22 30.87 33.95
CA ASN A 629 -7.84 31.30 35.22
C ASN A 629 -8.87 30.30 35.78
N MET A 630 -8.91 29.07 35.26
CA MET A 630 -9.64 27.96 35.87
C MET A 630 -8.68 27.01 36.58
N SER A 631 -8.20 27.43 37.76
CA SER A 631 -7.59 26.56 38.77
C SER A 631 -8.31 26.71 40.11
#